data_AF-A0A9R0YC19-F1
#
_entry.id   AF-A0A9R0YC19-F1
#
_cell.length_a   1.000
_cell.length_b   1.000
_cell.length_c   1.000
_cell.angle_alpha   90.00
_cell.angle_beta   90.00
_cell.angle_gamma   90.00
#
_symmetry.space_group_name_H-M   'P 1'
#
loop_
_entity.id
_entity.type
_entity.pdbx_description
1 polymer ?
#
loop_
_entity_poly.entity_id
_entity_poly.type
_entity_poly.pdbx_seq_one_letter_code
_entity_poly.pdbx_strand_id
1 'polypeptide(L)'
;MFKVRLIKELYGNQIGELFHSLPYTLIEFMLEDFECKVTVSIRYSDLILTLPSQARVLAWPLRSAKRISAADRRAQPVPSRLSYAESALKTLSLPEAYAEIVLELPRALKQMFYSQESD
;
A
#
# COMPACT_ATOMS: atom_id res chain seq x y z
N MET A 1 -13.39 -13.47 6.43
CA MET A 1 -13.45 -14.15 5.11
C MET A 1 -14.04 -13.27 4.00
N PHE A 2 -15.25 -12.70 4.14
CA PHE A 2 -15.92 -11.94 3.06
C PHE A 2 -15.08 -10.81 2.44
N LYS A 3 -14.46 -9.95 3.26
CA LYS A 3 -13.65 -8.82 2.77
C LYS A 3 -12.44 -9.24 1.91
N VAL A 4 -11.75 -10.31 2.32
CA VAL A 4 -10.61 -10.88 1.58
C VAL A 4 -11.06 -11.45 0.24
N ARG A 5 -12.21 -12.14 0.24
CA ARG A 5 -12.81 -12.68 -0.98
C ARG A 5 -13.22 -11.55 -1.94
N LEU A 6 -13.89 -10.53 -1.43
CA LEU A 6 -14.38 -9.40 -2.21
C LEU A 6 -13.24 -8.64 -2.90
N ILE A 7 -12.17 -8.30 -2.18
CA ILE A 7 -11.04 -7.59 -2.79
C ILE A 7 -10.36 -8.44 -3.87
N LYS A 8 -10.25 -9.77 -3.65
CA LYS A 8 -9.70 -10.70 -4.63
C LYS A 8 -10.59 -10.84 -5.87
N GLU A 9 -11.91 -10.84 -5.72
CA GLU A 9 -12.86 -10.89 -6.84
C GLU A 9 -12.84 -9.60 -7.67
N LEU A 10 -12.69 -8.44 -7.04
CA LEU A 10 -12.70 -7.15 -7.73
C LEU A 10 -11.35 -6.77 -8.35
N TYR A 11 -10.25 -7.00 -7.63
CA TYR A 11 -8.93 -6.46 -7.97
C TYR A 11 -7.81 -7.52 -7.95
N GLY A 12 -8.15 -8.80 -7.93
CA GLY A 12 -7.16 -9.88 -7.83
C GLY A 12 -6.08 -9.87 -8.92
N ASN A 13 -6.36 -9.29 -10.09
CA ASN A 13 -5.39 -9.17 -11.19
C ASN A 13 -4.35 -8.04 -10.97
N GLN A 14 -4.64 -7.10 -10.07
CA GLN A 14 -3.77 -5.96 -9.75
C GLN A 14 -3.05 -6.15 -8.41
N ILE A 15 -3.47 -7.14 -7.62
CA ILE A 15 -2.88 -7.48 -6.33
C ILE A 15 -1.83 -8.58 -6.55
N GLY A 16 -0.56 -8.25 -6.30
CA GLY A 16 0.55 -9.21 -6.44
C GLY A 16 0.48 -10.31 -5.38
N GLU A 17 0.46 -9.92 -4.10
CA GLU A 17 0.35 -10.84 -2.97
C GLU A 17 -0.78 -10.41 -2.05
N LEU A 18 -1.50 -11.38 -1.47
CA LEU A 18 -2.59 -11.16 -0.51
C LEU A 18 -2.46 -12.15 0.66
N PHE A 19 -2.22 -11.61 1.84
CA PHE A 19 -2.13 -12.31 3.11
C PHE A 19 -3.29 -11.92 4.03
N HIS A 20 -3.66 -12.84 4.91
CA HIS A 20 -4.58 -12.54 5.98
C HIS A 20 -4.25 -13.36 7.22
N SER A 21 -4.53 -12.81 8.39
CA SER A 21 -4.47 -13.59 9.64
C SER A 21 -5.53 -14.69 9.66
N LEU A 22 -5.32 -15.74 10.47
CA LEU A 22 -6.32 -16.80 10.72
C LEU A 22 -7.71 -16.26 11.12
N PRO A 23 -7.84 -15.27 12.03
CA PRO A 23 -9.13 -14.65 12.34
C PRO A 23 -9.66 -13.70 11.25
N TYR A 24 -8.96 -13.53 10.12
CA TYR A 24 -9.30 -12.59 9.04
C TYR A 24 -9.38 -11.10 9.44
N THR A 25 -8.90 -10.74 10.62
CA THR A 25 -8.92 -9.37 11.12
C THR A 25 -7.78 -8.53 10.55
N LEU A 26 -6.64 -9.14 10.23
CA LEU A 26 -5.55 -8.52 9.50
C LEU A 26 -5.62 -8.96 8.04
N ILE A 27 -5.55 -8.00 7.12
CA ILE A 27 -5.37 -8.21 5.69
C ILE A 27 -4.15 -7.42 5.27
N GLU A 28 -3.26 -8.05 4.52
CA GLU A 28 -2.09 -7.41 3.94
C GLU A 28 -2.04 -7.72 2.46
N PHE A 29 -1.87 -6.72 1.61
CA PHE A 29 -1.75 -6.94 0.17
C PHE A 29 -0.76 -6.01 -0.48
N MET A 30 -0.28 -6.45 -1.64
CA MET A 30 0.71 -5.74 -2.42
C MET A 30 0.16 -5.26 -3.74
N LEU A 31 0.49 -4.02 -4.08
CA LEU A 31 0.29 -3.47 -5.42
C LEU A 31 1.63 -3.53 -6.15
N GLU A 32 1.64 -4.20 -7.30
CA GLU A 32 2.79 -4.30 -8.20
C GLU A 32 2.47 -3.55 -9.48
N ASP A 33 2.75 -2.24 -9.54
CA ASP A 33 2.53 -1.52 -10.80
C ASP A 33 3.43 -0.30 -11.05
N PHE A 34 4.46 -0.06 -10.24
CA PHE A 34 5.35 1.09 -10.44
C PHE A 34 6.77 0.73 -9.98
N GLU A 35 7.74 1.62 -10.21
CA GLU A 35 9.13 1.50 -9.71
C GLU A 35 9.25 1.39 -8.16
N CYS A 36 8.14 1.19 -7.47
CA CYS A 36 8.01 0.90 -6.05
C CYS A 36 7.04 -0.27 -5.80
N LYS A 37 7.31 -1.05 -4.75
CA LYS A 37 6.35 -2.02 -4.19
C LYS A 37 5.48 -1.28 -3.17
N VAL A 38 4.15 -1.42 -3.20
CA VAL A 38 3.28 -0.83 -2.16
C VAL A 38 2.70 -1.95 -1.30
N THR A 39 2.88 -1.87 0.02
CA THR A 39 2.25 -2.79 0.98
C THR A 39 1.14 -2.07 1.73
N VAL A 40 -0.06 -2.63 1.71
CA VAL A 40 -1.22 -2.15 2.45
C VAL A 40 -1.51 -3.15 3.57
N SER A 41 -1.48 -2.71 4.82
CA SER A 41 -1.81 -3.54 5.99
C SER A 41 -3.01 -2.92 6.72
N ILE A 42 -4.10 -3.67 6.85
CA ILE A 42 -5.34 -3.21 7.50
C ILE A 42 -5.78 -4.17 8.59
N ARG A 43 -6.21 -3.61 9.73
CA ARG A 43 -6.74 -4.34 10.88
C ARG A 43 -8.16 -3.92 11.19
N TYR A 44 -9.05 -4.90 11.31
CA TYR A 44 -10.39 -4.75 11.84
C TYR A 44 -10.40 -5.18 13.31
N SER A 45 -10.96 -4.34 14.19
CA SER A 45 -11.25 -4.71 15.58
C SER A 45 -12.42 -5.68 15.64
N ASP A 46 -13.36 -5.56 14.71
CA ASP A 46 -14.49 -6.46 14.51
C ASP A 46 -14.76 -6.60 12.99
N LEU A 47 -15.02 -7.83 12.54
CA LEU A 47 -15.27 -8.16 11.14
C LEU A 47 -16.61 -7.64 10.61
N ILE A 48 -17.55 -7.30 11.50
CA ILE A 48 -18.84 -6.69 11.11
C ILE A 48 -18.65 -5.25 10.60
N LEU A 49 -17.55 -4.58 10.98
CA LEU A 49 -17.29 -3.21 10.60
C LEU A 49 -16.91 -3.12 9.13
N THR A 50 -17.45 -2.12 8.44
CA THR A 50 -17.09 -1.82 7.06
C THR A 50 -15.68 -1.24 6.97
N LEU A 51 -15.31 -0.39 7.93
CA LEU A 51 -14.04 0.33 8.00
C LEU A 51 -13.03 -0.37 8.94
N PRO A 52 -11.72 -0.38 8.59
CA PRO A 52 -10.67 -0.88 9.46
C PRO A 52 -10.40 0.05 10.66
N SER A 53 -10.07 -0.55 11.80
CA SER A 53 -9.61 0.15 13.00
C SER A 53 -8.17 0.70 12.88
N GLN A 54 -7.33 0.03 12.09
CA GLN A 54 -5.97 0.46 11.80
C GLN A 54 -5.69 0.24 10.33
N ALA A 55 -4.99 1.20 9.71
CA ALA A 55 -4.52 1.11 8.35
C ALA A 55 -3.09 1.65 8.30
N ARG A 56 -2.20 0.93 7.61
CA ARG A 56 -0.85 1.35 7.32
C ARG A 56 -0.55 1.09 5.86
N VAL A 57 -0.04 2.10 5.15
CA VAL A 57 0.31 1.97 3.74
C VAL A 57 1.73 2.47 3.52
N LEU A 58 2.57 1.61 2.94
CA LEU A 58 3.99 1.86 2.74
C LEU A 58 4.38 1.64 1.28
N ALA A 59 5.07 2.62 0.72
CA ALA A 59 5.72 2.52 -0.59
C ALA A 59 7.22 2.24 -0.40
N TRP A 60 7.66 1.11 -0.94
CA TRP A 60 9.02 0.61 -0.90
C TRP A 60 9.73 0.95 -2.20
N PRO A 61 10.81 1.75 -2.19
CA PRO A 61 11.58 2.00 -3.41
C PRO A 61 12.18 0.67 -3.91
N LEU A 62 11.96 0.33 -5.18
CA LEU A 62 12.67 -0.79 -5.80
C LEU A 62 14.12 -0.36 -6.03
N ARG A 63 15.07 -1.29 -5.86
CA ARG A 63 16.52 -1.02 -5.90
C ARG A 63 17.02 -0.37 -7.20
N SER A 64 16.23 -0.40 -8.27
CA SER A 64 16.53 0.20 -9.56
C SER A 64 16.13 1.68 -9.68
N ALA A 65 15.26 2.19 -8.81
CA ALA A 65 14.69 3.55 -8.91
C ALA A 65 15.63 4.66 -8.42
N LYS A 66 16.76 4.32 -7.77
CA LYS A 66 17.72 5.29 -7.28
C LYS A 66 19.12 4.89 -7.74
N ARG A 67 19.83 5.85 -8.35
CA ARG A 67 21.27 5.78 -8.57
C ARG A 67 21.94 5.92 -7.20
N ILE A 68 21.87 4.85 -6.41
CA ILE A 68 22.37 4.81 -5.05
C ILE A 68 23.90 5.00 -5.13
N SER A 69 24.40 6.10 -4.57
CA SER A 69 25.83 6.35 -4.43
C SER A 69 26.47 5.17 -3.68
N ALA A 70 27.71 4.83 -4.01
CA ALA A 70 28.36 3.59 -3.54
C ALA A 70 28.42 3.42 -1.99
N ALA A 71 28.14 4.48 -1.23
CA ALA A 71 28.03 4.46 0.23
C ALA A 71 26.72 3.83 0.77
N ASP A 72 25.61 3.87 0.02
CA ASP A 72 24.28 3.45 0.50
C ASP A 72 23.95 1.98 0.18
N ARG A 73 24.87 1.21 -0.40
CA ARG A 73 24.67 -0.22 -0.72
C ARG A 73 24.43 -1.11 0.53
N ARG A 74 24.59 -0.57 1.74
CA ARG A 74 24.31 -1.23 3.03
C ARG A 74 23.05 -0.71 3.74
N ALA A 75 22.42 0.36 3.25
CA ALA A 75 21.20 0.90 3.84
C ALA A 75 19.99 0.10 3.33
N GLN A 76 19.18 -0.43 4.26
CA GLN A 76 17.92 -1.05 3.87
C GLN A 76 17.00 -0.01 3.22
N PRO A 77 16.26 -0.36 2.14
CA PRO A 77 15.33 0.56 1.52
C PRO A 77 14.31 1.04 2.57
N VAL A 78 14.33 2.34 2.86
CA VAL A 78 13.41 2.94 3.82
C VAL A 78 12.06 3.14 3.12
N PRO A 79 10.98 2.52 3.61
CA PRO A 79 9.67 2.74 3.04
C PRO A 79 9.17 4.14 3.39
N SER A 80 8.46 4.73 2.45
CA SER A 80 7.75 5.98 2.69
C SER A 80 6.27 5.72 2.95
N ARG A 81 5.69 6.41 3.93
CA ARG A 81 4.31 6.24 4.34
C ARG A 81 3.36 7.02 3.42
N LEU A 82 2.31 6.37 2.95
CA LEU A 82 1.28 7.01 2.12
C LEU A 82 0.09 7.45 2.98
N SER A 83 0.17 8.64 3.56
CA SER A 83 -0.85 9.17 4.47
C SER A 83 -2.22 9.35 3.80
N TYR A 84 -2.26 9.68 2.51
CA TYR A 84 -3.51 9.80 1.74
C TYR A 84 -4.25 8.45 1.67
N ALA A 85 -3.50 7.37 1.42
CA ALA A 85 -4.02 6.01 1.31
C ALA A 85 -4.56 5.50 2.64
N GLU A 86 -3.86 5.78 3.74
CA GLU A 86 -4.34 5.45 5.09
C GLU A 86 -5.60 6.23 5.46
N SER A 87 -5.72 7.46 4.99
CA SER A 87 -6.91 8.28 5.23
C SER A 87 -8.10 7.74 4.45
N ALA A 88 -7.92 7.38 3.18
CA ALA A 88 -8.93 6.72 2.36
C ALA A 88 -9.42 5.41 3.00
N LEU A 89 -8.52 4.59 3.54
CA LEU A 89 -8.89 3.35 4.24
C LEU A 89 -9.67 3.59 5.53
N LYS A 90 -9.58 4.77 6.15
CA LYS A 90 -10.34 5.13 7.36
C LYS A 90 -11.71 5.74 7.06
N THR A 91 -11.94 6.21 5.84
CA THR A 91 -13.16 6.92 5.45
C THR A 91 -14.03 6.16 4.45
N LEU A 92 -13.42 5.29 3.65
CA LEU A 92 -14.06 4.55 2.56
C LEU A 92 -14.05 3.05 2.82
N SER A 93 -15.00 2.32 2.22
CA SER A 93 -14.97 0.86 2.25
C SER A 93 -13.71 0.33 1.55
N LEU A 94 -13.30 -0.90 1.87
CA LEU A 94 -12.06 -1.46 1.32
C LEU A 94 -11.97 -1.42 -0.23
N PRO A 95 -13.04 -1.74 -1.01
CA PRO A 95 -13.00 -1.61 -2.46
C PRO A 95 -12.86 -0.16 -2.95
N GLU A 96 -13.59 0.78 -2.35
CA GLU A 96 -13.54 2.19 -2.71
C GLU A 96 -12.19 2.81 -2.37
N ALA A 97 -11.66 2.52 -1.18
CA ALA A 97 -10.34 2.94 -0.76
C ALA A 97 -9.26 2.39 -1.70
N TYR A 98 -9.39 1.14 -2.16
CA TYR A 98 -8.46 0.57 -3.14
C TYR A 98 -8.44 1.39 -4.44
N ALA A 99 -9.62 1.71 -4.99
CA ALA A 99 -9.73 2.51 -6.21
C ALA A 99 -9.08 3.90 -6.05
N GLU A 100 -9.36 4.57 -4.93
CA GLU A 100 -8.76 5.87 -4.59
C GLU A 100 -7.24 5.79 -4.46
N ILE A 101 -6.73 4.73 -3.82
CA ILE A 101 -5.29 4.51 -3.62
C ILE A 101 -4.59 4.41 -4.98
N VAL A 102 -5.08 3.53 -5.86
CA VAL A 102 -4.50 3.29 -7.17
C VAL A 102 -4.57 4.53 -8.06
N LEU A 103 -5.67 5.29 -7.98
CA LEU A 103 -5.85 6.52 -8.75
C LEU A 103 -4.81 7.59 -8.41
N GLU A 104 -4.56 7.83 -7.12
CA GLU A 104 -3.64 8.88 -6.66
C GLU A 104 -2.18 8.41 -6.55
N LEU A 105 -1.93 7.10 -6.63
CA LEU A 105 -0.60 6.52 -6.45
C LEU A 105 0.46 7.11 -7.40
N PRO A 106 0.24 7.20 -8.73
CA PRO A 106 1.25 7.77 -9.63
C PRO A 106 1.66 9.19 -9.27
N ARG A 107 0.71 10.00 -8.79
CA ARG A 107 0.96 11.39 -8.37
C ARG A 107 1.77 11.43 -7.07
N ALA A 108 1.38 10.60 -6.08
CA ALA A 108 2.09 10.51 -4.81
C ALA A 108 3.54 10.05 -5.00
N LEU A 109 3.76 9.03 -5.85
CA LEU A 109 5.11 8.53 -6.14
C LEU A 109 5.96 9.58 -6.85
N LYS A 110 5.40 10.34 -7.80
CA LYS A 110 6.11 11.45 -8.44
C LYS A 110 6.60 12.48 -7.44
N GLN A 111 5.72 12.90 -6.52
CA GLN A 111 6.09 13.86 -5.47
C GLN A 111 7.16 13.31 -4.52
N MET A 112 7.12 12.01 -4.22
CA MET A 112 8.06 11.42 -3.27
C MET A 112 9.45 11.15 -3.87
N PHE A 113 9.51 10.71 -5.12
CA PHE A 113 10.78 10.35 -5.77
C PHE A 113 11.44 11.51 -6.52
N TYR A 114 10.66 12.41 -7.13
CA TYR A 114 11.23 13.50 -7.93
C TYR A 114 11.41 14.81 -7.15
N SER A 115 10.75 15.01 -6.00
CA SER A 115 11.05 16.16 -5.13
C SER A 115 12.37 16.01 -4.36
N GLN A 116 13.04 14.86 -4.41
CA GLN A 116 14.39 14.67 -3.85
C GLN A 116 15.51 15.16 -4.78
N GLU A 117 15.21 15.62 -5.99
CA GLU A 117 16.21 15.97 -7.02
C GLU A 117 16.49 17.49 -7.10
N SER A 118 16.01 18.27 -6.11
CA SER A 118 16.04 19.75 -6.12
C SER A 118 16.93 20.41 -5.04
N ASP A 119 17.83 19.66 -4.40
CA ASP A 119 18.85 20.21 -3.48
C ASP A 119 20.28 20.02 -4.01
#